data_AF-A0A4Q2X1C9-F1
#
_entry.id   AF-A0A4Q2X1C9-F1
#
_cell.length_a   1.000
_cell.length_b   1.000
_cell.length_c   1.000
_cell.angle_alpha   90.00
_cell.angle_beta   90.00
_cell.angle_gamma   90.00
#
_symmetry.space_group_name_H-M   'P 1'
#
loop_
_entity.id
_entity.type
_entity.pdbx_description
1 polymer ?
#
loop_
_entity_poly.entity_id
_entity_poly.type
_entity_poly.pdbx_seq_one_letter_code
_entity_poly.pdbx_strand_id
1 'polypeptide(L)'
;AIQVIILRLKNARHLDATSVMALEDLILSMRGRGLHLIVSGATREVYRVLKKSGILVTLQEGCDRRAGESNIFLTNPRNPNLSTRAALKRAQQLLGTQKADIRIFYDPNKHQTAASS
;
A
#
# COMPACT_ATOMS: atom_id res chain seq x y z
N ALA A 1 -2.33 6.03 18.78
CA ALA A 1 -2.11 6.78 17.52
C ALA A 1 -2.07 5.78 16.37
N ILE A 2 -2.42 6.18 15.14
CA ILE A 2 -2.19 5.34 13.96
C ILE A 2 -0.67 5.23 13.78
N GLN A 3 -0.14 4.06 13.48
CA GLN A 3 1.30 3.82 13.27
C GLN A 3 1.60 3.20 11.90
N VAL A 4 0.61 2.52 11.31
CA VAL A 4 0.74 1.88 9.99
C VAL A 4 -0.53 2.13 9.18
N ILE A 5 -0.36 2.48 7.91
CA ILE A 5 -1.43 2.66 6.94
C ILE A 5 -1.27 1.63 5.82
N ILE A 6 -2.32 0.88 5.52
CA ILE A 6 -2.36 -0.07 4.41
C ILE A 6 -3.21 0.51 3.28
N LEU A 7 -2.57 0.92 2.19
CA LEU A 7 -3.24 1.41 0.98
C LEU A 7 -3.56 0.22 0.05
N ARG A 8 -4.85 -0.04 -0.21
CA ARG A 8 -5.29 -1.12 -1.11
C ARG A 8 -5.53 -0.59 -2.53
N LEU A 9 -4.74 -1.05 -3.50
CA LEU A 9 -4.74 -0.55 -4.89
C LEU A 9 -5.58 -1.40 -5.87
N LYS A 10 -6.65 -2.06 -5.40
CA LYS A 10 -7.44 -3.03 -6.20
C LYS A 10 -7.96 -2.46 -7.54
N ASN A 11 -8.25 -1.15 -7.60
CA ASN A 11 -8.80 -0.48 -8.79
C ASN A 11 -7.82 0.51 -9.44
N ALA A 12 -6.58 0.59 -8.97
CA ALA A 12 -5.57 1.47 -9.56
C ALA A 12 -5.03 0.81 -10.83
N ARG A 13 -5.74 1.01 -11.94
CA ARG A 13 -5.32 0.51 -13.25
C ARG A 13 -4.25 1.40 -13.86
N HIS A 14 -4.27 2.69 -13.54
CA HIS A 14 -3.34 3.67 -14.08
C HIS A 14 -2.77 4.52 -12.93
N LEU A 15 -1.47 4.40 -12.70
CA LEU A 15 -0.70 5.40 -11.97
C LEU A 15 0.04 6.24 -13.02
N ASP A 16 -0.29 7.52 -13.10
CA ASP A 16 0.44 8.49 -13.93
C ASP A 16 1.53 9.21 -13.13
N ALA A 17 2.31 10.07 -13.78
CA ALA A 17 3.43 10.77 -13.15
C ALA A 17 2.99 11.62 -11.93
N THR A 18 1.84 12.29 -12.03
CA THR A 18 1.29 13.11 -10.94
C THR A 18 0.88 12.26 -9.74
N SER A 19 0.18 11.15 -9.98
CA SER A 19 -0.24 10.23 -8.90
C SER A 19 0.95 9.55 -8.23
N VAL A 20 1.99 9.27 -9.02
CA VAL A 20 3.29 8.74 -8.56
C VAL A 20 3.94 9.76 -7.62
N MET A 21 4.13 11.01 -8.05
CA MET A 21 4.73 12.06 -7.22
C MET A 21 3.94 12.29 -5.92
N ALA A 22 2.62 12.38 -5.99
CA ALA A 22 1.77 12.54 -4.80
C ALA A 22 1.90 11.35 -3.83
N LEU A 23 2.11 10.14 -4.34
CA LEU A 23 2.36 8.96 -3.50
C LEU A 23 3.73 9.05 -2.81
N GLU A 24 4.77 9.59 -3.46
CA GLU A 24 6.07 9.82 -2.83
C GLU A 24 5.97 10.81 -1.68
N ASP A 25 5.34 11.96 -1.92
CA ASP A 25 5.12 12.99 -0.90
C ASP A 25 4.36 12.43 0.29
N LEU A 26 3.36 11.57 0.03
CA LEU A 26 2.62 10.88 1.07
C LEU A 26 3.53 9.95 1.90
N ILE A 27 4.37 9.14 1.26
CA ILE A 27 5.30 8.23 1.94
C ILE A 27 6.27 9.02 2.83
N LEU A 28 6.87 10.08 2.29
CA LEU A 28 7.84 10.91 3.00
C LEU A 28 7.20 11.65 4.18
N SER A 29 6.03 12.26 3.96
CA SER A 29 5.27 12.96 5.00
C SER A 29 4.82 12.01 6.13
N MET A 30 4.37 10.80 5.79
CA MET A 30 4.03 9.78 6.77
C MET A 30 5.24 9.36 7.60
N ARG A 31 6.37 9.09 6.94
CA ARG A 31 7.60 8.69 7.64
C ARG A 31 8.10 9.77 8.58
N GLY A 32 8.05 11.05 8.18
CA GLY A 32 8.42 12.17 9.04
C GLY A 32 7.60 12.25 10.34
N ARG A 33 6.43 11.60 10.39
CA ARG A 33 5.55 11.50 11.56
C ARG A 33 5.65 10.15 12.30
N GLY A 34 6.60 9.29 11.91
CA GLY A 34 6.73 7.92 12.44
C GLY A 34 5.62 6.97 11.96
N LEU A 35 4.98 7.26 10.82
CA LEU A 35 3.97 6.40 10.21
C LEU A 35 4.57 5.59 9.07
N HIS A 36 4.16 4.32 8.97
CA HIS A 36 4.55 3.44 7.88
C HIS A 36 3.45 3.30 6.84
N LEU A 37 3.80 3.36 5.55
CA LEU A 37 2.88 3.06 4.45
C LEU A 37 3.17 1.66 3.88
N ILE A 38 2.14 0.83 3.76
CA ILE A 38 2.18 -0.48 3.11
C ILE A 38 1.17 -0.50 1.98
N VAL A 39 1.56 -1.01 0.82
CA VAL A 39 0.68 -1.16 -0.35
C VAL A 39 0.23 -2.61 -0.47
N SER A 40 -1.07 -2.82 -0.59
CA SER A 40 -1.66 -4.14 -0.87
C SER A 40 -2.44 -4.15 -2.18
N GLY A 41 -2.43 -5.29 -2.87
CA GLY A 41 -3.21 -5.49 -4.08
C GLY A 41 -2.71 -4.70 -5.29
N ALA A 42 -1.42 -4.36 -5.34
CA ALA A 42 -0.84 -3.69 -6.50
C ALA A 42 -0.84 -4.62 -7.72
N THR A 43 -1.24 -4.12 -8.88
CA THR A 43 -1.08 -4.87 -10.14
C THR A 43 0.40 -4.91 -10.54
N ARG A 44 0.76 -5.81 -11.47
CA ARG A 44 2.12 -5.84 -12.05
C ARG A 44 2.45 -4.53 -12.76
N GLU A 45 1.45 -3.89 -13.37
CA GLU A 45 1.60 -2.60 -14.05
C GLU A 45 1.92 -1.49 -13.05
N VAL A 46 1.14 -1.36 -11.97
CA VAL A 46 1.41 -0.40 -10.90
C VAL A 46 2.80 -0.62 -10.31
N TYR A 47 3.18 -1.86 -10.01
CA TYR A 47 4.51 -2.16 -9.51
C TYR A 47 5.62 -1.72 -10.48
N ARG A 48 5.42 -1.92 -11.78
CA ARG A 48 6.38 -1.49 -12.81
C ARG A 48 6.50 0.03 -12.85
N VAL A 49 5.40 0.75 -12.72
CA VAL A 49 5.39 2.23 -12.66
C VAL A 49 6.17 2.71 -11.44
N LEU A 50 5.86 2.19 -10.25
CA LEU A 50 6.59 2.54 -9.01
C LEU A 50 8.09 2.22 -9.08
N LYS A 51 8.45 1.11 -9.76
CA LYS A 51 9.86 0.76 -9.97
C LYS A 51 10.54 1.75 -10.91
N LYS A 52 9.89 2.11 -12.02
CA LYS A 52 10.44 3.03 -13.03
C LYS A 52 10.56 4.46 -12.49
N SER A 53 9.68 4.88 -11.60
CA SER A 53 9.72 6.21 -10.99
C SER A 53 10.73 6.35 -9.85
N GLY A 54 11.37 5.26 -9.40
CA GLY A 54 12.29 5.29 -8.26
C GLY A 54 11.61 5.18 -6.89
N ILE A 55 10.33 5.55 -6.78
CA ILE A 55 9.55 5.53 -5.51
C ILE A 55 9.53 4.16 -4.85
N LEU A 56 9.64 3.07 -5.61
CA LEU A 56 9.69 1.73 -5.01
C LEU A 56 10.84 1.61 -3.99
N VAL A 57 11.94 2.34 -4.17
CA VAL A 57 13.04 2.40 -3.19
C VAL A 57 12.55 3.09 -1.91
N THR A 58 11.95 4.28 -2.06
CA THR A 58 11.35 5.04 -0.95
C THR A 58 10.32 4.21 -0.19
N LEU A 59 9.40 3.52 -0.88
CA LEU A 59 8.38 2.68 -0.26
C LEU A 59 8.99 1.50 0.53
N GLN A 60 10.11 0.94 0.06
CA GLN A 60 10.76 -0.24 0.64
C GLN A 60 11.81 0.10 1.70
N GLU A 61 11.99 1.37 2.03
CA GLU A 61 12.94 1.77 3.06
C GLU A 61 12.59 1.13 4.41
N GLY A 62 13.61 0.64 5.11
CA GLY A 62 13.45 -0.12 6.35
C GLY A 62 12.97 -1.57 6.17
N CYS A 63 12.89 -2.09 4.94
CA CYS A 63 12.67 -3.52 4.70
C CYS A 63 14.00 -4.27 4.59
N ASP A 64 14.17 -5.32 5.39
CA ASP A 64 15.20 -6.33 5.16
C ASP A 64 14.74 -7.35 4.10
N ARG A 65 15.25 -7.19 2.87
CA ARG A 65 14.98 -8.12 1.77
C ARG A 65 15.49 -9.54 2.04
N ARG A 66 16.55 -9.70 2.84
CA ARG A 66 17.10 -11.03 3.18
C ARG A 66 16.16 -11.79 4.11
N ALA A 67 15.47 -11.06 4.99
CA ALA A 67 14.39 -11.59 5.83
C ALA A 67 13.04 -11.70 5.09
N GLY A 68 12.99 -11.36 3.79
CA GLY A 68 11.77 -11.44 2.98
C GLY A 68 10.77 -10.33 3.26
N GLU A 69 11.20 -9.22 3.85
CA GLU A 69 10.32 -8.09 4.15
C GLU A 69 9.97 -7.30 2.89
N SER A 70 8.74 -6.78 2.85
CA SER A 70 8.28 -5.91 1.79
C SER A 70 7.17 -5.01 2.30
N ASN A 71 7.15 -3.76 1.83
CA ASN A 71 6.03 -2.83 2.02
C ASN A 71 5.10 -2.77 0.80
N ILE A 72 5.28 -3.63 -0.21
CA ILE A 72 4.37 -3.76 -1.36
C ILE A 72 4.02 -5.23 -1.62
N PHE A 73 2.73 -5.49 -1.79
CA PHE A 73 2.21 -6.83 -2.06
C PHE A 73 1.33 -6.81 -3.31
N LEU A 74 1.75 -7.61 -4.30
CA LEU A 74 1.02 -7.73 -5.57
C LEU A 74 -0.34 -8.41 -5.36
N THR A 75 -1.31 -8.03 -6.17
CA THR A 75 -2.59 -8.74 -6.24
C THR A 75 -2.40 -10.15 -6.80
N ASN A 76 -3.12 -11.11 -6.24
CA ASN A 76 -3.19 -12.47 -6.75
C ASN A 76 -4.60 -12.69 -7.34
N PRO A 77 -4.74 -12.95 -8.66
CA PRO A 77 -6.04 -13.15 -9.29
C PRO A 77 -6.87 -14.30 -8.68
N ARG A 78 -6.21 -15.36 -8.20
CA ARG A 78 -6.88 -16.51 -7.56
C ARG A 78 -7.32 -16.23 -6.13
N ASN A 79 -6.63 -15.32 -5.44
CA ASN A 79 -6.98 -14.93 -4.07
C ASN A 79 -6.54 -13.47 -3.80
N PRO A 80 -7.40 -12.48 -4.12
CA PRO A 80 -7.07 -11.06 -3.96
C PRO A 80 -6.74 -10.68 -2.51
N ASN A 81 -7.31 -11.39 -1.53
CA ASN A 81 -7.14 -11.12 -0.10
C ASN A 81 -5.77 -11.57 0.44
N LEU A 82 -5.03 -12.39 -0.32
CA LEU A 82 -3.67 -12.79 0.05
C LEU A 82 -2.74 -11.59 0.24
N SER A 83 -2.87 -10.59 -0.63
CA SER A 83 -2.08 -9.36 -0.58
C SER A 83 -2.37 -8.52 0.66
N THR A 84 -3.64 -8.40 1.03
CA THR A 84 -4.08 -7.70 2.25
C THR A 84 -3.62 -8.43 3.50
N ARG A 85 -3.69 -9.76 3.52
CA ARG A 85 -3.17 -10.57 4.63
C ARG A 85 -1.66 -10.39 4.82
N ALA A 86 -0.89 -10.36 3.73
CA ALA A 86 0.55 -10.13 3.80
C ALA A 86 0.88 -8.72 4.31
N ALA A 87 0.12 -7.70 3.86
CA ALA A 87 0.25 -6.35 4.37
C ALA A 87 -0.06 -6.24 5.87
N LEU A 88 -1.09 -6.94 6.36
CA LEU A 88 -1.42 -6.99 7.79
C LEU A 88 -0.30 -7.65 8.61
N LYS A 89 0.30 -8.73 8.11
CA LYS A 89 1.46 -9.36 8.77
C LYS A 89 2.65 -8.42 8.85
N ARG A 90 2.94 -7.67 7.77
CA ARG A 90 4.00 -6.65 7.79
C ARG A 90 3.70 -5.54 8.79
N ALA A 91 2.44 -5.09 8.86
CA ALA A 91 2.03 -4.11 9.86
C ALA A 91 2.28 -4.61 11.29
N GLN A 92 1.92 -5.86 11.60
CA GLN A 92 2.20 -6.47 12.90
C GLN A 92 3.69 -6.53 13.24
N GLN A 93 4.54 -6.85 12.26
CA GLN A 93 6.00 -6.83 12.43
C GLN A 93 6.51 -5.43 12.79
N LEU A 94 6.03 -4.40 12.09
CA LEU A 94 6.41 -3.00 12.35
C LEU A 94 5.93 -2.50 13.72
N LEU A 95 4.77 -2.96 14.18
CA LEU A 95 4.22 -2.60 15.49
C LEU A 95 4.91 -3.34 16.65
N GLY A 96 5.60 -4.45 16.38
CA GLY A 96 6.14 -5.34 17.41
C GLY A 96 5.07 -6.04 18.25
N THR A 97 3.79 -6.03 17.81
CA THR A 97 2.67 -6.63 18.52
C THR A 97 1.80 -7.48 17.61
N GLN A 98 1.16 -8.50 18.18
CA GLN A 98 0.16 -9.32 17.46
C GLN A 98 -1.25 -8.70 17.50
N LYS A 99 -1.50 -7.80 18.47
CA LYS A 99 -2.78 -7.10 18.65
C LYS A 99 -2.63 -5.65 18.15
N ALA A 100 -3.36 -5.32 17.10
CA ALA A 100 -3.46 -3.97 16.55
C ALA A 100 -4.94 -3.57 16.48
N ASP A 101 -5.27 -2.34 16.89
CA ASP A 101 -6.58 -1.74 16.62
C ASP A 101 -6.67 -1.39 15.13
N ILE A 102 -7.56 -2.05 14.39
CA ILE A 102 -7.69 -1.90 12.94
C ILE A 102 -8.87 -0.96 12.66
N ARG A 103 -8.57 0.19 12.08
CA ARG A 103 -9.59 1.12 11.56
C ARG A 103 -9.66 1.00 10.04
N ILE A 104 -10.82 0.59 9.54
CA ILE A 104 -11.06 0.46 8.10
C ILE A 104 -11.66 1.77 7.59
N PHE A 105 -10.94 2.45 6.71
CA PHE A 105 -11.42 3.62 5.99
C PHE A 105 -11.83 3.19 4.58
N TYR A 106 -13.14 3.24 4.30
CA TYR A 106 -13.71 2.91 2.99
C TYR A 106 -14.85 3.86 2.69
N ASP A 107 -14.86 4.43 1.49
CA ASP A 107 -15.96 5.27 0.99
C ASP A 107 -16.90 4.42 0.13
N PRO A 108 -18.12 4.09 0.62
CA PRO A 108 -19.07 3.27 -0.11
C PRO A 108 -19.69 3.97 -1.33
N ASN A 109 -19.65 5.31 -1.41
CA ASN A 109 -20.32 6.07 -2.47
C ASN A 109 -19.58 6.04 -3.82
N LYS A 110 -18.37 5.48 -3.87
CA LYS A 110 -17.56 5.39 -5.10
C LYS A 110 -18.10 4.43 -6.18
N HIS A 111 -19.14 3.65 -5.90
CA HIS A 111 -19.77 2.73 -6.86
C HIS A 111 -21.05 3.28 -7.54
N GLN A 112 -21.59 4.42 -7.09
CA GLN A 112 -22.86 4.93 -7.65
C GLN A 112 -22.70 5.78 -8.92
N THR A 113 -21.50 6.31 -9.19
CA THR A 113 -21.29 7.26 -10.30
C THR A 113 -21.00 6.60 -11.65
N ALA A 114 -20.93 5.27 -11.73
CA ALA A 114 -20.68 4.54 -12.98
C ALA A 114 -21.94 3.90 -13.60
N ALA A 115 -23.11 4.06 -12.98
CA ALA A 115 -24.39 3.50 -13.46
C ALA A 115 -25.42 4.57 -13.88
N SER A 116 -25.01 5.84 -13.93
CA SER A 116 -25.83 6.97 -14.37
C SER A 116 -25.01 7.89 -15.28
N SER A 117 -24.64 7.38 -16.45
CA SER A 117 -24.15 8.15 -17.60
C SER A 117 -24.47 7.41 -18.88
#